data_AF-A0A9D4C5V0-F1
#
_entry.id   AF-A0A9D4C5V0-F1
#
_cell.length_a   1.000
_cell.length_b   1.000
_cell.length_c   1.000
_cell.angle_alpha   90.00
_cell.angle_beta   90.00
_cell.angle_gamma   90.00
#
_symmetry.space_group_name_H-M   'P 1'
#
loop_
_entity.id
_entity.type
_entity.pdbx_description
1 polymer ?
#
loop_
_entity_poly.entity_id
_entity_poly.type
_entity_poly.pdbx_seq_one_letter_code
_entity_poly.pdbx_strand_id
1 'polypeptide(L)'
;MTVRVKRRFVVGGCLAVALLLVGVKLFLGVGDEIIIPGYDQLDLNEFPDPGIYEAEDFPSDGPSKVEKIIHQTWKTTEIPARYVDWMKSWSRNHPDWTYMFWTDESARALIADKYPQVLPAYDGYLENIRRADAMRYAILHEYGGVYADLDMESLQPLDPIIRKYSCVLPQEPYEHPIIDSNFEHLVINALMICSKGHPLMKKFLDNIPKFAHMWHVLDSTGPHYITLLYRQYLIDNNIEAGKTNGVYLAPAEYFFPTIDPVKFPYMRDRCYKQFAEMSHLQKTACVSLKRRGLERKPYPFSFTVHHWIHTYFVTRYSVSQPTDIHSFIPSVVIYKSKTEDVQSRITH
;
A
#
# COMPACT_ATOMS: atom_id res chain seq x y z
N MET A 1 48.08 42.29 38.07
CA MET A 1 47.54 42.46 36.71
C MET A 1 46.69 41.24 36.39
N THR A 2 45.37 41.35 36.54
CA THR A 2 44.43 40.22 36.40
C THR A 2 43.41 40.62 35.34
N VAL A 3 43.48 39.98 34.16
CA VAL A 3 42.61 40.29 33.02
C VAL A 3 41.30 39.50 33.16
N ARG A 4 40.17 40.22 33.34
CA ARG A 4 38.81 39.66 33.26
C ARG A 4 38.39 39.55 31.79
N VAL A 5 38.13 38.33 31.33
CA VAL A 5 37.47 38.07 30.04
C VAL A 5 35.95 38.14 30.24
N LYS A 6 35.29 39.12 29.63
CA LYS A 6 33.81 39.18 29.53
C LYS A 6 33.35 38.22 28.44
N ARG A 7 32.60 37.17 28.79
CA ARG A 7 31.81 36.38 27.83
C ARG A 7 30.62 37.22 27.36
N ARG A 8 30.57 37.54 26.06
CA ARG A 8 29.35 38.02 25.38
C ARG A 8 28.53 36.79 24.97
N PHE A 9 27.31 36.68 25.48
CA PHE A 9 26.31 35.74 24.98
C PHE A 9 25.85 36.20 23.58
N VAL A 10 26.02 35.34 22.57
CA VAL A 10 25.46 35.54 21.23
C VAL A 10 24.10 34.85 21.22
N VAL A 11 23.02 35.60 21.45
CA VAL A 11 21.63 35.11 21.37
C VAL A 11 20.98 35.45 20.01
N GLY A 12 21.73 36.02 19.06
CA GLY A 12 21.18 36.51 17.79
C GLY A 12 21.14 35.52 16.62
N GLY A 13 21.75 34.33 16.73
CA GLY A 13 21.96 33.43 15.58
C GLY A 13 20.74 32.58 15.19
N CYS A 14 20.05 31.97 16.16
CA CYS A 14 18.98 31.02 15.86
C CYS A 14 17.70 31.68 15.31
N LEU A 15 17.37 32.90 15.76
CA LEU A 15 16.16 33.59 15.30
C LEU A 15 16.27 34.02 13.83
N ALA A 16 17.46 34.48 13.40
CA ALA A 16 17.70 34.91 12.03
C ALA A 16 17.67 33.74 11.04
N VAL A 17 18.19 32.57 11.43
CA VAL A 17 18.15 31.35 10.60
C VAL A 17 16.71 30.80 10.48
N ALA A 18 15.94 30.84 11.57
CA ALA A 18 14.52 30.45 11.55
C ALA A 18 13.67 31.39 10.67
N LEU A 19 13.90 32.71 10.77
CA LEU A 19 13.21 33.70 9.92
C LEU A 19 13.62 33.60 8.44
N LEU A 20 14.87 33.24 8.15
CA LEU A 20 15.31 32.97 6.77
C LEU A 20 14.67 31.69 6.20
N LEU A 21 14.55 30.62 6.99
CA LEU A 21 13.89 29.38 6.56
C LEU A 21 12.38 29.59 6.33
N VAL A 22 11.70 30.35 7.19
CA VAL A 22 10.29 30.74 7.01
C VAL A 22 10.14 31.66 5.78
N GLY A 23 11.04 32.63 5.62
CA GLY A 23 11.06 33.54 4.47
C GLY A 23 11.29 32.83 3.12
N VAL A 24 12.16 31.81 3.10
CA VAL A 24 12.40 30.97 1.91
C VAL A 24 11.21 30.04 1.61
N LYS A 25 10.54 29.48 2.64
CA LYS A 25 9.28 28.72 2.45
C LYS A 25 8.18 29.58 1.80
N LEU A 26 8.04 30.83 2.24
CA LEU A 26 7.08 31.79 1.67
C LEU A 26 7.45 32.25 0.25
N PHE A 27 8.73 32.47 -0.06
CA PHE A 27 9.18 32.95 -1.38
C PHE A 27 9.14 31.88 -2.49
N LEU A 28 9.20 30.60 -2.14
CA LEU A 28 9.17 29.48 -3.10
C LEU A 28 7.78 28.85 -3.29
N GLY A 29 6.74 29.32 -2.58
CA GLY A 29 5.43 28.67 -2.59
C GLY A 29 5.45 27.22 -2.08
N VAL A 30 6.45 26.87 -1.27
CA VAL A 30 6.60 25.56 -0.63
C VAL A 30 6.01 25.65 0.77
N GLY A 31 4.71 25.93 0.82
CA GLY A 31 3.90 25.67 2.00
C GLY A 31 3.36 24.24 1.92
N ASP A 32 3.45 23.51 3.03
CA ASP A 32 2.87 22.17 3.24
C ASP A 32 1.33 22.24 3.42
N GLU A 33 0.76 23.44 3.26
CA GLU A 33 -0.64 23.76 3.51
C GLU A 33 -1.46 23.71 2.21
N ILE A 34 -2.68 23.19 2.33
CA ILE A 34 -3.67 23.18 1.25
C ILE A 34 -4.44 24.50 1.28
N ILE A 35 -4.30 25.28 0.20
CA ILE A 35 -5.01 26.55 0.03
C ILE A 35 -6.22 26.31 -0.87
N ILE A 36 -7.40 26.64 -0.35
CA ILE A 36 -8.67 26.61 -1.08
C ILE A 36 -9.20 28.05 -1.14
N PRO A 37 -9.37 28.65 -2.33
CA PRO A 37 -9.96 29.97 -2.46
C PRO A 37 -11.36 30.03 -1.85
N GLY A 38 -11.60 31.03 -1.00
CA GLY A 38 -12.90 31.22 -0.34
C GLY A 38 -13.24 30.19 0.73
N TYR A 39 -12.26 29.41 1.22
CA TYR A 39 -12.51 28.36 2.23
C TYR A 39 -13.28 28.85 3.47
N ASP A 40 -12.94 30.04 3.98
CA ASP A 40 -13.58 30.61 5.19
C ASP A 40 -15.04 31.03 4.97
N GLN A 41 -15.51 31.01 3.72
CA GLN A 41 -16.88 31.32 3.31
C GLN A 41 -17.71 30.05 3.03
N LEU A 42 -17.10 28.87 3.07
CA LEU A 42 -17.77 27.59 2.81
C LEU A 42 -18.59 27.15 4.02
N ASP A 43 -19.79 26.61 3.78
CA ASP A 43 -20.48 25.81 4.79
C ASP A 43 -19.80 24.43 4.89
N LEU A 44 -19.00 24.25 5.93
CA LEU A 44 -18.24 23.03 6.16
C LEU A 44 -19.12 21.79 6.40
N ASN A 45 -20.41 21.96 6.70
CA ASN A 45 -21.35 20.84 6.85
C ASN A 45 -21.74 20.21 5.51
N GLU A 46 -21.61 20.95 4.40
CA GLU A 46 -21.82 20.40 3.05
C GLU A 46 -20.69 19.44 2.64
N PHE A 47 -19.54 19.51 3.31
CA PHE A 47 -18.35 18.72 3.01
C PHE A 47 -17.96 17.88 4.23
N PRO A 48 -18.66 16.76 4.51
CA PRO A 48 -18.34 15.89 5.63
C PRO A 48 -16.95 15.27 5.47
N ASP A 49 -16.26 15.02 6.59
CA ASP A 49 -14.99 14.28 6.53
C ASP A 49 -15.30 12.79 6.27
N PRO A 50 -14.80 12.21 5.17
CA PRO A 50 -15.06 10.82 4.81
C PRO A 50 -14.20 9.82 5.60
N GLY A 51 -13.19 10.28 6.36
CA GLY A 51 -12.32 9.42 7.14
C GLY A 51 -13.00 8.84 8.38
N ILE A 52 -12.50 7.71 8.85
CA ILE A 52 -12.85 7.14 10.16
C ILE A 52 -11.86 7.60 11.23
N TYR A 53 -12.35 7.78 12.46
CA TYR A 53 -11.54 8.18 13.63
C TYR A 53 -11.57 7.15 14.76
N GLU A 54 -12.38 6.11 14.60
CA GLU A 54 -12.50 5.00 15.52
C GLU A 54 -12.54 3.72 14.72
N ALA A 55 -11.95 2.66 15.28
CA ALA A 55 -12.07 1.34 14.70
C ALA A 55 -13.49 0.81 14.92
N GLU A 56 -13.96 0.03 13.95
CA GLU A 56 -15.10 -0.85 14.18
C GLU A 56 -14.76 -1.92 15.22
N ASP A 57 -15.80 -2.54 15.78
CA ASP A 57 -15.61 -3.65 16.71
C ASP A 57 -15.04 -4.88 15.99
N PHE A 58 -13.91 -5.38 16.48
CA PHE A 58 -13.22 -6.55 15.95
C PHE A 58 -13.21 -7.70 16.96
N PRO A 59 -13.38 -8.95 16.51
CA PRO A 59 -13.36 -10.10 17.41
C PRO A 59 -12.00 -10.27 18.08
N SER A 60 -12.01 -10.34 19.41
CA SER A 60 -10.81 -10.59 20.22
C SER A 60 -10.35 -12.05 20.18
N ASP A 61 -11.26 -12.98 19.90
CA ASP A 61 -11.03 -14.42 19.82
C ASP A 61 -11.75 -15.08 18.62
N GLY A 62 -11.62 -16.40 18.51
CA GLY A 62 -12.24 -17.20 17.45
C GLY A 62 -11.28 -17.64 16.34
N PRO A 63 -11.73 -18.57 15.47
CA PRO A 63 -10.91 -19.10 14.39
C PRO A 63 -10.67 -18.03 13.31
N SER A 64 -9.46 -18.03 12.76
CA SER A 64 -9.13 -17.24 11.58
C SER A 64 -9.84 -17.78 10.34
N LYS A 65 -10.41 -16.88 9.53
CA LYS A 65 -10.99 -17.16 8.21
C LYS A 65 -9.95 -17.10 7.08
N VAL A 66 -8.78 -16.51 7.36
CA VAL A 66 -7.64 -16.40 6.44
C VAL A 66 -6.43 -17.06 7.07
N GLU A 67 -5.62 -17.70 6.23
CA GLU A 67 -4.40 -18.39 6.62
C GLU A 67 -3.39 -17.43 7.27
N LYS A 68 -2.72 -17.89 8.32
CA LYS A 68 -1.66 -17.13 9.02
C LYS A 68 -0.34 -17.17 8.26
N ILE A 69 -0.36 -16.59 7.05
CA ILE A 69 0.80 -16.55 6.14
C ILE A 69 1.02 -15.12 5.67
N ILE A 70 2.25 -14.63 5.80
CA ILE A 70 2.70 -13.36 5.26
C ILE A 70 3.40 -13.64 3.93
N HIS A 71 3.07 -12.86 2.91
CA HIS A 71 3.69 -12.91 1.60
C HIS A 71 4.29 -11.55 1.25
N GLN A 72 5.60 -11.53 1.02
CA GLN A 72 6.30 -10.37 0.48
C GLN A 72 7.17 -10.80 -0.71
N THR A 73 7.48 -9.89 -1.62
CA THR A 73 8.13 -10.21 -2.89
C THR A 73 9.27 -9.26 -3.20
N TRP A 74 10.29 -9.78 -3.87
CA TRP A 74 11.36 -8.98 -4.46
C TRP A 74 11.97 -9.72 -5.64
N LYS A 75 12.87 -9.06 -6.35
CA LYS A 75 13.57 -9.65 -7.50
C LYS A 75 14.36 -10.91 -7.12
N THR A 76 15.06 -10.86 -5.99
CA THR A 76 15.96 -11.90 -5.48
C THR A 76 15.89 -11.96 -3.95
N THR A 77 16.68 -12.82 -3.31
CA THR A 77 16.81 -12.86 -1.85
C THR A 77 17.57 -11.67 -1.26
N GLU A 78 18.27 -10.89 -2.11
CA GLU A 78 19.05 -9.72 -1.71
C GLU A 78 18.17 -8.45 -1.67
N ILE A 79 17.85 -7.99 -0.46
CA ILE A 79 16.89 -6.91 -0.21
C ILE A 79 17.61 -5.60 0.09
N PRO A 80 17.24 -4.47 -0.53
CA PRO A 80 17.76 -3.17 -0.13
C PRO A 80 17.51 -2.89 1.36
N ALA A 81 18.56 -2.51 2.09
CA ALA A 81 18.50 -2.42 3.55
C ALA A 81 17.39 -1.49 4.08
N ARG A 82 16.95 -0.51 3.28
CA ARG A 82 15.85 0.39 3.63
C ARG A 82 14.51 -0.30 3.92
N TYR A 83 14.27 -1.50 3.38
CA TYR A 83 13.02 -2.25 3.61
C TYR A 83 13.11 -3.19 4.81
N VAL A 84 14.32 -3.48 5.29
CA VAL A 84 14.57 -4.55 6.28
C VAL A 84 13.79 -4.30 7.57
N ASP A 85 13.76 -3.07 8.07
CA ASP A 85 13.06 -2.77 9.32
C ASP A 85 11.53 -2.87 9.19
N TRP A 86 10.98 -2.53 8.02
CA TRP A 86 9.57 -2.72 7.72
C TRP A 86 9.22 -4.19 7.57
N MET A 87 10.04 -4.98 6.88
CA MET A 87 9.86 -6.43 6.78
C MET A 87 9.95 -7.12 8.15
N LYS A 88 10.90 -6.71 9.01
CA LYS A 88 11.00 -7.22 10.40
C LYS A 88 9.77 -6.90 11.24
N SER A 89 9.05 -5.81 10.96
CA SER A 89 7.85 -5.48 11.73
C SER A 89 6.74 -6.51 11.53
N TRP A 90 6.64 -7.08 10.33
CA TRP A 90 5.72 -8.18 10.03
C TRP A 90 6.01 -9.41 10.88
N SER A 91 7.26 -9.88 10.94
CA SER A 91 7.64 -11.03 11.78
C SER A 91 7.47 -10.73 13.27
N ARG A 92 7.75 -9.51 13.71
CA ARG A 92 7.60 -9.10 15.12
C ARG A 92 6.15 -9.09 15.56
N ASN A 93 5.24 -8.62 14.72
CA ASN A 93 3.81 -8.53 15.03
C ASN A 93 3.05 -9.85 14.83
N HIS A 94 3.67 -10.82 14.12
CA HIS A 94 3.05 -12.10 13.76
C HIS A 94 4.03 -13.27 13.99
N PRO A 95 4.51 -13.48 15.23
CA PRO A 95 5.56 -14.46 15.52
C PRO A 95 5.16 -15.92 15.27
N ASP A 96 3.86 -16.22 15.28
CA ASP A 96 3.28 -17.55 15.01
C ASP A 96 2.88 -17.76 13.54
N TRP A 97 3.08 -16.77 12.67
CA TRP A 97 2.70 -16.86 11.26
C TRP A 97 3.85 -17.39 10.41
N THR A 98 3.49 -18.07 9.32
CA THR A 98 4.48 -18.47 8.32
C THR A 98 4.87 -17.25 7.48
N TYR A 99 6.16 -16.99 7.33
CA TYR A 99 6.64 -15.95 6.43
C TYR A 99 7.10 -16.60 5.12
N MET A 100 6.36 -16.34 4.04
CA MET A 100 6.69 -16.78 2.69
C MET A 100 7.24 -15.61 1.86
N PHE A 101 8.36 -15.86 1.20
CA PHE A 101 9.01 -14.87 0.35
C PHE A 101 9.13 -15.37 -1.09
N TRP A 102 8.92 -14.45 -2.02
CA TRP A 102 8.87 -14.76 -3.44
C TRP A 102 9.91 -13.95 -4.20
N THR A 103 10.81 -14.66 -4.88
CA THR A 103 11.70 -14.08 -5.89
C THR A 103 10.98 -14.02 -7.23
N ASP A 104 11.50 -13.25 -8.21
CA ASP A 104 10.94 -13.26 -9.56
C ASP A 104 10.91 -14.68 -10.16
N GLU A 105 11.91 -15.49 -9.84
CA GLU A 105 12.02 -16.89 -10.25
C GLU A 105 10.93 -17.77 -9.60
N SER A 106 10.80 -17.73 -8.27
CA SER A 106 9.83 -18.57 -7.57
C SER A 106 8.39 -18.15 -7.84
N ALA A 107 8.16 -16.84 -8.06
CA ALA A 107 6.90 -16.29 -8.54
C ALA A 107 6.50 -16.86 -9.90
N ARG A 108 7.42 -16.78 -10.88
CA ARG A 108 7.16 -17.31 -12.22
C ARG A 108 6.94 -18.83 -12.19
N ALA A 109 7.70 -19.55 -11.37
CA ALA A 109 7.52 -20.99 -11.17
C ALA A 109 6.11 -21.32 -10.66
N LEU A 110 5.58 -20.57 -9.68
CA LEU A 110 4.20 -20.74 -9.22
C LEU A 110 3.19 -20.56 -10.36
N ILE A 111 3.35 -19.50 -11.16
CA ILE A 111 2.46 -19.24 -12.30
C ILE A 111 2.51 -20.40 -13.30
N ALA A 112 3.70 -20.89 -13.64
CA ALA A 112 3.85 -22.02 -14.55
C ALA A 112 3.23 -23.31 -14.00
N ASP A 113 3.41 -23.60 -12.71
CA ASP A 113 3.01 -24.85 -12.08
C ASP A 113 1.50 -24.94 -11.77
N LYS A 114 0.84 -23.79 -11.59
CA LYS A 114 -0.55 -23.70 -11.08
C LYS A 114 -1.50 -22.93 -12.00
N TYR A 115 -0.99 -21.99 -12.78
CA TYR A 115 -1.78 -21.11 -13.65
C TYR A 115 -1.21 -21.04 -15.08
N PRO A 116 -1.00 -22.19 -15.76
CA PRO A 116 -0.40 -22.21 -17.10
C PRO A 116 -1.18 -21.39 -18.14
N GLN A 117 -2.49 -21.18 -17.93
CA GLN A 117 -3.33 -20.32 -18.77
C GLN A 117 -2.97 -18.82 -18.65
N VAL A 118 -2.36 -18.40 -17.55
CA VAL A 118 -1.92 -17.01 -17.29
C VAL A 118 -0.48 -16.79 -17.78
N LEU A 119 0.34 -17.85 -17.82
CA LEU A 119 1.77 -17.78 -18.12
C LEU A 119 2.12 -17.02 -19.42
N PRO A 120 1.43 -17.20 -20.56
CA PRO A 120 1.75 -16.45 -21.77
C PRO A 120 1.61 -14.93 -21.62
N ALA A 121 0.56 -14.49 -20.91
CA ALA A 121 0.36 -13.07 -20.61
C ALA A 121 1.42 -12.57 -19.61
N TYR A 122 1.70 -13.35 -18.57
CA TYR A 122 2.72 -13.05 -17.56
C TYR A 122 4.11 -12.88 -18.19
N ASP A 123 4.51 -13.80 -19.07
CA ASP A 123 5.79 -13.76 -19.77
C ASP A 123 5.85 -12.70 -20.86
N GLY A 124 4.70 -12.31 -21.41
CA GLY A 124 4.58 -11.26 -22.42
C GLY A 124 4.65 -9.83 -21.89
N TYR A 125 4.56 -9.62 -20.57
CA TYR A 125 4.64 -8.27 -20.00
C TYR A 125 6.00 -7.62 -20.20
N LEU A 126 5.98 -6.36 -20.65
CA LEU A 126 7.17 -5.52 -20.82
C LEU A 126 7.69 -5.00 -19.48
N GLU A 127 6.79 -4.56 -18.59
CA GLU A 127 7.13 -3.98 -17.30
C GLU A 127 6.99 -5.01 -16.17
N ASN A 128 8.04 -5.17 -15.37
CA ASN A 128 8.05 -6.10 -14.24
C ASN A 128 6.97 -5.80 -13.18
N ILE A 129 6.52 -4.56 -13.07
CA ILE A 129 5.44 -4.21 -12.14
C ILE A 129 4.15 -4.97 -12.47
N ARG A 130 3.85 -5.23 -13.74
CA ARG A 130 2.67 -6.02 -14.12
C ARG A 130 2.78 -7.49 -13.68
N ARG A 131 4.01 -8.03 -13.69
CA ARG A 131 4.31 -9.36 -13.15
C ARG A 131 4.15 -9.40 -11.64
N ALA A 132 4.64 -8.37 -10.95
CA ALA A 132 4.49 -8.21 -9.50
C ALA A 132 3.02 -8.03 -9.06
N ASP A 133 2.22 -7.34 -9.86
CA ASP A 133 0.77 -7.27 -9.68
C ASP A 133 0.12 -8.64 -9.90
N ALA A 134 0.37 -9.27 -11.05
CA ALA A 134 -0.23 -10.57 -11.38
C ALA A 134 0.08 -11.67 -10.34
N MET A 135 1.33 -11.72 -9.85
CA MET A 135 1.74 -12.76 -8.91
C MET A 135 1.05 -12.66 -7.56
N ARG A 136 0.71 -11.46 -7.07
CA ARG A 136 0.05 -11.32 -5.76
C ARG A 136 -1.33 -11.96 -5.74
N TYR A 137 -2.03 -11.96 -6.88
CA TYR A 137 -3.31 -12.67 -7.04
C TYR A 137 -3.12 -14.19 -7.05
N ALA A 138 -2.06 -14.68 -7.70
CA ALA A 138 -1.75 -16.11 -7.78
C ALA A 138 -1.35 -16.68 -6.41
N ILE A 139 -0.53 -15.93 -5.68
CA ILE A 139 -0.09 -16.27 -4.32
C ILE A 139 -1.30 -16.37 -3.40
N LEU A 140 -2.13 -15.32 -3.33
CA LEU A 140 -3.30 -15.31 -2.46
C LEU A 140 -4.34 -16.35 -2.86
N HIS A 141 -4.52 -16.65 -4.14
CA HIS A 141 -5.42 -17.72 -4.56
C HIS A 141 -4.91 -19.11 -4.14
N GLU A 142 -3.61 -19.40 -4.28
CA GLU A 142 -3.05 -20.73 -3.98
C GLU A 142 -2.86 -20.97 -2.48
N TYR A 143 -2.43 -19.95 -1.74
CA TYR A 143 -2.01 -20.09 -0.34
C TYR A 143 -2.92 -19.35 0.65
N GLY A 144 -3.73 -18.40 0.17
CA GLY A 144 -4.43 -17.47 1.05
C GLY A 144 -3.46 -16.48 1.70
N GLY A 145 -3.79 -16.02 2.90
CA GLY A 145 -2.91 -15.18 3.71
C GLY A 145 -2.98 -13.67 3.42
N VAL A 146 -1.89 -12.99 3.78
CA VAL A 146 -1.71 -11.55 3.65
C VAL A 146 -0.54 -11.28 2.72
N TYR A 147 -0.81 -10.59 1.61
CA TYR A 147 0.22 -10.03 0.76
C TYR A 147 0.49 -8.58 1.17
N ALA A 148 1.77 -8.18 1.21
CA ALA A 148 2.18 -6.80 1.41
C ALA A 148 3.46 -6.45 0.63
N ASP A 149 3.48 -5.30 -0.05
CA ASP A 149 4.69 -4.76 -0.69
C ASP A 149 5.79 -4.45 0.35
N LEU A 150 7.05 -4.37 -0.07
CA LEU A 150 8.19 -4.24 0.86
C LEU A 150 8.22 -2.91 1.63
N ASP A 151 7.56 -1.88 1.11
CA ASP A 151 7.38 -0.57 1.75
C ASP A 151 6.10 -0.47 2.58
N MET A 152 5.47 -1.61 2.89
CA MET A 152 4.45 -1.72 3.93
C MET A 152 5.10 -2.08 5.26
N GLU A 153 4.83 -1.27 6.28
CA GLU A 153 5.18 -1.55 7.66
C GLU A 153 3.95 -2.04 8.43
N SER A 154 4.06 -3.22 9.07
CA SER A 154 3.08 -3.66 10.06
C SER A 154 3.25 -2.89 11.37
N LEU A 155 2.16 -2.30 11.86
CA LEU A 155 2.11 -1.52 13.11
C LEU A 155 1.54 -2.34 14.27
N GLN A 156 0.64 -3.27 14.00
CA GLN A 156 0.03 -4.16 14.99
C GLN A 156 -0.46 -5.48 14.36
N PRO A 157 -0.84 -6.50 15.17
CA PRO A 157 -1.31 -7.79 14.67
C PRO A 157 -2.57 -7.71 13.81
N LEU A 158 -2.63 -8.50 12.73
CA LEU A 158 -3.78 -8.62 11.83
C LEU A 158 -4.80 -9.67 12.25
N ASP A 159 -4.56 -10.40 13.35
CA ASP A 159 -5.48 -11.39 13.93
C ASP A 159 -6.95 -10.93 13.98
N PRO A 160 -7.30 -9.70 14.42
CA PRO A 160 -8.70 -9.27 14.47
C PRO A 160 -9.36 -9.18 13.09
N ILE A 161 -8.60 -8.75 12.07
CA ILE A 161 -9.07 -8.66 10.68
C ILE A 161 -9.32 -10.05 10.09
N ILE A 162 -8.33 -10.95 10.21
CA ILE A 162 -8.41 -12.28 9.59
C ILE A 162 -9.43 -13.20 10.26
N ARG A 163 -9.88 -12.92 11.49
CA ARG A 163 -11.00 -13.61 12.13
C ARG A 163 -12.35 -13.12 11.63
N LYS A 164 -12.46 -11.83 11.31
CA LYS A 164 -13.73 -11.21 10.90
C LYS A 164 -14.03 -11.44 9.41
N TYR A 165 -13.04 -11.33 8.54
CA TYR A 165 -13.23 -11.30 7.10
C TYR A 165 -12.48 -12.42 6.36
N SER A 166 -13.09 -12.99 5.32
CA SER A 166 -12.41 -13.96 4.44
C SER A 166 -11.62 -13.29 3.31
N CYS A 167 -11.91 -12.04 2.96
CA CYS A 167 -11.15 -11.28 1.99
C CYS A 167 -11.31 -9.78 2.25
N VAL A 168 -10.20 -9.05 2.23
CA VAL A 168 -10.09 -7.63 2.53
C VAL A 168 -9.30 -6.96 1.42
N LEU A 169 -9.92 -5.96 0.82
CA LEU A 169 -9.33 -5.09 -0.17
C LEU A 169 -9.27 -3.66 0.42
N PRO A 170 -8.09 -3.18 0.80
CA PRO A 170 -7.95 -1.81 1.27
C PRO A 170 -8.12 -0.78 0.14
N GLN A 171 -8.58 0.40 0.53
CA GLN A 171 -8.69 1.54 -0.36
C GLN A 171 -7.44 2.42 -0.29
N GLU A 172 -7.16 3.13 -1.39
CA GLU A 172 -6.31 4.31 -1.32
C GLU A 172 -6.91 5.38 -0.41
N PRO A 173 -6.08 6.28 0.16
CA PRO A 173 -6.57 7.48 0.83
C PRO A 173 -7.62 8.19 -0.02
N TYR A 174 -8.75 8.55 0.60
CA TYR A 174 -9.95 9.06 -0.08
C TYR A 174 -9.65 10.11 -1.15
N GLU A 175 -8.68 10.99 -0.89
CA GLU A 175 -8.40 12.14 -1.71
C GLU A 175 -7.64 11.78 -3.00
N HIS A 176 -6.84 10.71 -2.98
CA HIS A 176 -6.07 10.27 -4.14
C HIS A 176 -6.97 10.00 -5.36
N PRO A 177 -7.90 9.02 -5.32
CA PRO A 177 -8.64 8.64 -6.51
C PRO A 177 -9.58 9.73 -7.01
N ILE A 178 -10.09 10.60 -6.12
CA ILE A 178 -11.05 11.64 -6.46
C ILE A 178 -10.36 12.81 -7.17
N ILE A 179 -9.21 13.24 -6.67
CA ILE A 179 -8.49 14.41 -7.21
C ILE A 179 -7.65 14.03 -8.43
N ASP A 180 -7.05 12.84 -8.43
CA ASP A 180 -6.14 12.41 -9.50
C ASP A 180 -6.88 11.79 -10.68
N SER A 181 -7.83 10.91 -10.39
CA SER A 181 -8.36 9.98 -11.39
C SER A 181 -9.89 10.02 -11.51
N ASN A 182 -10.56 10.87 -10.73
CA ASN A 182 -12.02 11.01 -10.65
C ASN A 182 -12.76 9.69 -10.37
N PHE A 183 -12.17 8.83 -9.53
CA PHE A 183 -12.82 7.64 -8.98
C PHE A 183 -13.31 7.94 -7.57
N GLU A 184 -14.56 7.56 -7.26
CA GLU A 184 -15.11 7.68 -5.90
C GLU A 184 -14.35 6.82 -4.88
N HIS A 185 -13.96 5.61 -5.31
CA HIS A 185 -13.18 4.66 -4.54
C HIS A 185 -12.20 3.95 -5.46
N LEU A 186 -10.99 3.70 -4.96
CA LEU A 186 -9.95 2.94 -5.64
C LEU A 186 -9.32 1.95 -4.68
N VAL A 187 -9.33 0.68 -5.06
CA VAL A 187 -8.65 -0.38 -4.31
C VAL A 187 -7.15 -0.30 -4.62
N ILE A 188 -6.33 -0.33 -3.57
CA ILE A 188 -4.88 -0.45 -3.72
C ILE A 188 -4.46 -1.91 -3.56
N ASN A 189 -3.63 -2.38 -4.48
CA ASN A 189 -3.18 -3.77 -4.49
C ASN A 189 -1.89 -3.99 -3.67
N ALA A 190 -1.31 -2.95 -3.07
CA ALA A 190 -0.06 -3.02 -2.28
C ALA A 190 -0.19 -3.83 -0.98
N LEU A 191 -1.41 -3.97 -0.46
CA LEU A 191 -1.74 -4.91 0.61
C LEU A 191 -3.08 -5.56 0.30
N MET A 192 -3.15 -6.88 0.41
CA MET A 192 -4.36 -7.65 0.14
C MET A 192 -4.42 -8.85 1.08
N ILE A 193 -5.60 -9.18 1.60
CA ILE A 193 -5.77 -10.27 2.57
C ILE A 193 -6.91 -11.14 2.08
N CYS A 194 -6.70 -12.39 1.70
CA CYS A 194 -7.81 -13.26 1.29
C CYS A 194 -7.54 -14.72 1.65
N SER A 195 -8.62 -15.45 1.94
CA SER A 195 -8.57 -16.88 2.21
C SER A 195 -8.13 -17.64 0.96
N LYS A 196 -7.48 -18.79 1.15
CA LYS A 196 -7.11 -19.67 0.05
C LYS A 196 -8.31 -20.00 -0.84
N GLY A 197 -8.10 -19.97 -2.16
CA GLY A 197 -9.12 -20.31 -3.15
C GLY A 197 -10.25 -19.28 -3.29
N HIS A 198 -10.09 -18.06 -2.76
CA HIS A 198 -11.15 -17.05 -2.81
C HIS A 198 -11.55 -16.73 -4.27
N PRO A 199 -12.86 -16.79 -4.62
CA PRO A 199 -13.32 -16.61 -6.00
C PRO A 199 -12.92 -15.28 -6.64
N LEU A 200 -12.80 -14.21 -5.85
CA LEU A 200 -12.30 -12.92 -6.35
C LEU A 200 -10.87 -13.01 -6.88
N MET A 201 -9.96 -13.69 -6.17
CA MET A 201 -8.57 -13.85 -6.63
C MET A 201 -8.53 -14.67 -7.92
N LYS A 202 -9.39 -15.70 -8.02
CA LYS A 202 -9.56 -16.45 -9.27
C LYS A 202 -10.06 -15.56 -10.41
N LYS A 203 -11.04 -14.69 -10.15
CA LYS A 203 -11.55 -13.73 -11.14
C LYS A 203 -10.45 -12.78 -11.61
N PHE A 204 -9.58 -12.32 -10.70
CA PHE A 204 -8.41 -11.52 -11.08
C PHE A 204 -7.42 -12.31 -11.93
N LEU A 205 -7.19 -13.59 -11.67
CA LEU A 205 -6.28 -14.40 -12.49
C LEU A 205 -6.85 -14.73 -13.87
N ASP A 206 -8.10 -15.17 -13.92
CA ASP A 206 -8.77 -15.60 -15.16
C ASP A 206 -8.93 -14.45 -16.18
N ASN A 207 -8.93 -13.19 -15.73
CA ASN A 207 -9.06 -12.03 -16.60
C ASN A 207 -7.72 -11.42 -17.03
N ILE A 208 -6.58 -11.83 -16.46
CA ILE A 208 -5.26 -11.30 -16.85
C ILE A 208 -5.05 -11.34 -18.38
N PRO A 209 -5.28 -12.46 -19.09
CA PRO A 209 -5.04 -12.50 -20.54
C PRO A 209 -5.88 -11.46 -21.32
N LYS A 210 -7.06 -11.11 -20.83
CA LYS A 210 -7.94 -10.12 -21.46
C LYS A 210 -7.45 -8.69 -21.26
N PHE A 211 -6.76 -8.40 -20.16
CA PHE A 211 -6.26 -7.05 -19.84
C PHE A 211 -4.75 -6.89 -20.10
N ALA A 212 -4.08 -7.95 -20.55
CA ALA A 212 -2.65 -7.94 -20.78
C ALA A 212 -2.20 -6.90 -21.81
N HIS A 213 -3.08 -6.54 -22.75
CA HIS A 213 -2.81 -5.57 -23.82
C HIS A 213 -3.13 -4.12 -23.45
N MET A 214 -3.65 -3.85 -22.25
CA MET A 214 -3.94 -2.48 -21.81
C MET A 214 -2.64 -1.66 -21.76
N TRP A 215 -2.69 -0.43 -22.25
CA TRP A 215 -1.48 0.42 -22.32
C TRP A 215 -0.94 0.77 -20.93
N HIS A 216 -1.83 1.17 -20.02
CA HIS A 216 -1.44 1.63 -18.69
C HIS A 216 -1.32 0.48 -17.70
N VAL A 217 -0.26 0.47 -16.88
CA VAL A 217 -0.01 -0.60 -15.88
C VAL A 217 -1.16 -0.72 -14.87
N LEU A 218 -1.76 0.42 -14.47
CA LEU A 218 -2.90 0.44 -13.53
C LEU A 218 -4.13 -0.30 -14.07
N ASP A 219 -4.36 -0.24 -15.40
CA ASP A 219 -5.51 -0.87 -16.08
C ASP A 219 -5.24 -2.32 -16.48
N SER A 220 -3.97 -2.69 -16.67
CA SER A 220 -3.59 -4.03 -17.09
C SER A 220 -3.65 -5.03 -15.94
N THR A 221 -3.05 -4.68 -14.81
CA THR A 221 -2.94 -5.55 -13.64
C THR A 221 -3.06 -4.80 -12.32
N GLY A 222 -2.98 -3.48 -12.31
CA GLY A 222 -2.89 -2.69 -11.07
C GLY A 222 -4.23 -2.29 -10.42
N PRO A 223 -4.24 -1.19 -9.65
CA PRO A 223 -5.41 -0.68 -8.92
C PRO A 223 -6.71 -0.52 -9.75
N HIS A 224 -6.65 0.01 -10.98
CA HIS A 224 -7.85 0.17 -11.80
C HIS A 224 -8.42 -1.19 -12.22
N TYR A 225 -7.54 -2.11 -12.62
CA TYR A 225 -7.90 -3.49 -12.97
C TYR A 225 -8.66 -4.19 -11.85
N ILE A 226 -8.10 -4.21 -10.64
CA ILE A 226 -8.75 -4.90 -9.52
C ILE A 226 -10.00 -4.18 -9.03
N THR A 227 -10.05 -2.85 -9.11
CA THR A 227 -11.24 -2.07 -8.73
C THR A 227 -12.41 -2.39 -9.67
N LEU A 228 -12.17 -2.47 -10.98
CA LEU A 228 -13.17 -2.86 -11.96
C LEU A 228 -13.72 -4.27 -11.68
N LEU A 229 -12.83 -5.26 -11.51
CA LEU A 229 -13.23 -6.65 -11.32
C LEU A 229 -13.87 -6.90 -9.95
N TYR A 230 -13.47 -6.16 -8.92
CA TYR A 230 -14.13 -6.15 -7.62
C TYR A 230 -15.57 -5.65 -7.73
N ARG A 231 -15.81 -4.51 -8.40
CA ARG A 231 -17.16 -3.98 -8.62
C ARG A 231 -18.03 -4.98 -9.36
N GLN A 232 -17.50 -5.61 -10.41
CA GLN A 232 -18.21 -6.66 -11.12
C GLN A 232 -18.52 -7.86 -10.21
N TYR A 233 -17.56 -8.30 -9.39
CA TYR A 233 -17.77 -9.39 -8.44
C TYR A 233 -18.90 -9.11 -7.45
N LEU A 234 -19.00 -7.87 -6.94
CA LEU A 234 -20.09 -7.47 -6.05
C LEU A 234 -21.46 -7.55 -6.74
N ILE A 235 -21.55 -7.05 -7.98
CA ILE A 235 -22.79 -7.11 -8.77
C ILE A 235 -23.20 -8.57 -9.03
N ASP A 236 -22.22 -9.42 -9.37
CA ASP A 236 -22.46 -10.82 -9.73
C ASP A 236 -22.91 -11.68 -8.52
N ASN A 237 -22.46 -11.35 -7.29
CA ASN A 237 -22.59 -12.25 -6.14
C ASN A 237 -23.40 -11.69 -4.96
N ASN A 238 -23.37 -10.36 -4.72
CA ASN A 238 -24.07 -9.70 -3.61
C ASN A 238 -23.90 -10.38 -2.22
N ILE A 239 -22.65 -10.67 -1.83
CA ILE A 239 -22.31 -11.36 -0.57
C ILE A 239 -21.86 -10.33 0.48
N GLU A 240 -22.47 -10.40 1.67
CA GLU A 240 -22.05 -9.60 2.83
C GLU A 240 -20.57 -9.87 3.19
N ALA A 241 -19.81 -8.82 3.51
CA ALA A 241 -18.37 -8.90 3.75
C ALA A 241 -17.94 -9.94 4.81
N GLY A 242 -18.74 -10.14 5.87
CA GLY A 242 -18.42 -11.08 6.95
C GLY A 242 -18.68 -12.56 6.63
N LYS A 243 -19.31 -12.88 5.50
CA LYS A 243 -19.62 -14.25 5.08
C LYS A 243 -18.47 -14.84 4.26
N THR A 244 -18.45 -16.16 4.13
CA THR A 244 -17.54 -16.85 3.21
C THR A 244 -17.68 -16.28 1.80
N ASN A 245 -16.56 -16.01 1.13
CA ASN A 245 -16.49 -15.35 -0.18
C ASN A 245 -16.95 -13.88 -0.21
N GLY A 246 -17.31 -13.32 0.95
CA GLY A 246 -17.55 -11.90 1.13
C GLY A 246 -16.24 -11.11 1.07
N VAL A 247 -16.33 -9.87 0.59
CA VAL A 247 -15.18 -8.99 0.40
C VAL A 247 -15.42 -7.71 1.20
N TYR A 248 -14.54 -7.44 2.16
CA TYR A 248 -14.53 -6.19 2.90
C TYR A 248 -13.69 -5.15 2.18
N LEU A 249 -14.31 -4.04 1.80
CA LEU A 249 -13.60 -2.88 1.29
C LEU A 249 -13.14 -2.04 2.48
N ALA A 250 -11.89 -2.20 2.89
CA ALA A 250 -11.40 -1.59 4.11
C ALA A 250 -11.14 -0.08 3.93
N PRO A 251 -11.48 0.75 4.94
CA PRO A 251 -11.06 2.15 4.99
C PRO A 251 -9.54 2.29 4.90
N ALA A 252 -9.08 3.37 4.26
CA ALA A 252 -7.66 3.64 4.11
C ALA A 252 -6.96 3.81 5.46
N GLU A 253 -7.64 4.34 6.47
CA GLU A 253 -7.09 4.57 7.82
C GLU A 253 -6.59 3.30 8.51
N TYR A 254 -7.07 2.12 8.11
CA TYR A 254 -6.55 0.84 8.63
C TYR A 254 -5.21 0.44 8.04
N PHE A 255 -4.97 0.70 6.76
CA PHE A 255 -3.82 0.11 6.05
C PHE A 255 -2.93 1.12 5.33
N PHE A 256 -3.51 2.23 4.89
CA PHE A 256 -2.92 3.33 4.13
C PHE A 256 -3.29 4.69 4.77
N PRO A 257 -2.96 4.93 6.06
CA PRO A 257 -3.39 6.15 6.75
C PRO A 257 -2.67 7.43 6.29
N THR A 258 -1.66 7.29 5.44
CA THR A 258 -0.81 8.38 4.93
C THR A 258 -1.09 8.66 3.46
N ILE A 259 -0.83 9.89 3.03
CA ILE A 259 -0.92 10.30 1.62
C ILE A 259 0.44 10.10 0.95
N ASP A 260 0.41 9.74 -0.33
CA ASP A 260 1.59 9.68 -1.19
C ASP A 260 2.23 11.07 -1.36
N PRO A 261 3.47 11.28 -0.88
CA PRO A 261 4.18 12.55 -1.01
C PRO A 261 4.37 13.03 -2.46
N VAL A 262 4.42 12.11 -3.43
CA VAL A 262 4.57 12.43 -4.86
C VAL A 262 3.31 13.13 -5.39
N LYS A 263 2.14 12.85 -4.81
CA LYS A 263 0.86 13.47 -5.20
C LYS A 263 0.65 14.86 -4.61
N PHE A 264 1.41 15.25 -3.56
CA PHE A 264 1.19 16.50 -2.83
C PHE A 264 1.15 17.74 -3.74
N PRO A 265 2.13 17.97 -4.65
CA PRO A 265 2.15 19.17 -5.47
C PRO A 265 0.95 19.24 -6.41
N TYR A 266 0.58 18.11 -7.00
CA TYR A 266 -0.55 18.01 -7.93
C TYR A 266 -1.87 18.28 -7.22
N MET A 267 -2.14 17.59 -6.10
CA MET A 267 -3.39 17.78 -5.37
C MET A 267 -3.54 19.21 -4.84
N ARG A 268 -2.46 19.79 -4.32
CA ARG A 268 -2.44 21.20 -3.89
C ARG A 268 -2.76 22.14 -5.04
N ASP A 269 -2.13 21.96 -6.20
CA ASP A 269 -2.35 22.80 -7.38
C ASP A 269 -3.79 22.70 -7.89
N ARG A 270 -4.34 21.48 -7.95
CA ARG A 270 -5.73 21.21 -8.32
C ARG A 270 -6.70 21.91 -7.39
N CYS A 271 -6.55 21.70 -6.07
CA CYS A 271 -7.42 22.33 -5.07
C CYS A 271 -7.28 23.86 -5.04
N TYR A 272 -6.13 24.43 -5.37
CA TYR A 272 -5.98 25.88 -5.43
C TYR A 272 -6.60 26.47 -6.71
N LYS A 273 -6.25 25.92 -7.88
CA LYS A 273 -6.59 26.54 -9.17
C LYS A 273 -8.00 26.23 -9.66
N GLN A 274 -8.57 25.08 -9.29
CA GLN A 274 -9.76 24.55 -9.95
C GLN A 274 -10.94 24.32 -8.99
N PHE A 275 -10.82 24.72 -7.72
CA PHE A 275 -11.84 24.44 -6.71
C PHE A 275 -13.25 24.87 -7.11
N ALA A 276 -13.41 26.06 -7.72
CA ALA A 276 -14.72 26.57 -8.09
C ALA A 276 -15.46 25.67 -9.11
N GLU A 277 -14.71 25.11 -10.06
CA GLU A 277 -15.20 24.29 -11.18
C GLU A 277 -15.31 22.79 -10.84
N MET A 278 -14.73 22.37 -9.71
CA MET A 278 -14.75 20.99 -9.25
C MET A 278 -16.15 20.48 -8.93
N SER A 279 -16.35 19.17 -9.11
CA SER A 279 -17.54 18.47 -8.66
C SER A 279 -17.67 18.55 -7.13
N HIS A 280 -18.87 18.29 -6.60
CA HIS A 280 -19.08 18.25 -5.15
C HIS A 280 -18.12 17.26 -4.46
N LEU A 281 -17.95 16.06 -5.03
CA LEU A 281 -17.04 15.04 -4.53
C LEU A 281 -15.58 15.52 -4.48
N GLN A 282 -15.12 16.21 -5.53
CA GLN A 282 -13.76 16.77 -5.59
C GLN A 282 -13.56 17.91 -4.58
N LYS A 283 -14.58 18.76 -4.39
CA LYS A 283 -14.57 19.80 -3.35
C LYS A 283 -14.47 19.17 -1.95
N THR A 284 -15.24 18.10 -1.69
CA THR A 284 -15.15 17.33 -0.43
C THR A 284 -13.74 16.78 -0.20
N ALA A 285 -13.11 16.21 -1.22
CA ALA A 285 -11.73 15.71 -1.13
C ALA A 285 -10.72 16.85 -0.83
N CYS A 286 -10.83 18.00 -1.50
CA CYS A 286 -9.98 19.15 -1.19
C CYS A 286 -10.19 19.66 0.25
N VAL A 287 -11.44 19.76 0.71
CA VAL A 287 -11.76 20.17 2.09
C VAL A 287 -11.20 19.16 3.10
N SER A 288 -11.33 17.86 2.84
CA SER A 288 -10.72 16.81 3.67
C SER A 288 -9.20 16.91 3.70
N LEU A 289 -8.54 17.10 2.55
CA LEU A 289 -7.09 17.39 2.48
C LEU A 289 -6.69 18.58 3.35
N LYS A 290 -7.47 19.68 3.30
CA LYS A 290 -7.20 20.88 4.10
C LYS A 290 -7.37 20.63 5.60
N ARG A 291 -8.38 19.87 6.03
CA ARG A 291 -8.62 19.56 7.44
C ARG A 291 -7.61 18.57 8.01
N ARG A 292 -7.30 17.51 7.27
CA ARG A 292 -6.45 16.40 7.72
C ARG A 292 -4.95 16.65 7.49
N GLY A 293 -4.63 17.56 6.59
CA GLY A 293 -3.25 17.83 6.16
C GLY A 293 -2.70 16.78 5.20
N LEU A 294 -1.60 17.16 4.52
CA LEU A 294 -0.84 16.29 3.62
C LEU A 294 0.07 15.31 4.39
N GLU A 295 0.75 15.80 5.42
CA GLU A 295 1.59 14.98 6.29
C GLU A 295 0.75 14.32 7.40
N ARG A 296 0.23 13.14 7.10
CA ARG A 296 -0.55 12.35 8.05
C ARG A 296 0.33 11.39 8.84
N LYS A 297 -0.12 11.05 10.04
CA LYS A 297 0.45 9.97 10.85
C LYS A 297 -0.56 8.82 10.94
N PRO A 298 -0.09 7.57 11.08
CA PRO A 298 -0.98 6.45 11.38
C PRO A 298 -1.82 6.72 12.65
N TYR A 299 -3.06 6.24 12.63
CA TYR A 299 -3.93 6.28 13.78
C TYR A 299 -3.53 5.18 14.77
N PRO A 300 -3.88 5.29 16.06
CA PRO A 300 -3.63 4.22 17.03
C PRO A 300 -4.25 2.86 16.63
N PHE A 301 -5.30 2.88 15.82
CA PHE A 301 -5.97 1.70 15.30
C PHE A 301 -5.51 1.27 13.90
N SER A 302 -4.55 1.96 13.28
CA SER A 302 -4.00 1.56 11.98
C SER A 302 -3.22 0.26 12.13
N PHE A 303 -3.51 -0.73 11.29
CA PHE A 303 -2.80 -2.01 11.24
C PHE A 303 -1.46 -1.91 10.50
N THR A 304 -1.41 -1.09 9.45
CA THR A 304 -0.21 -0.89 8.65
C THR A 304 -0.04 0.56 8.24
N VAL A 305 1.15 0.88 7.73
CA VAL A 305 1.42 2.12 6.99
C VAL A 305 2.21 1.81 5.73
N HIS A 306 1.89 2.52 4.64
CA HIS A 306 2.62 2.48 3.39
C HIS A 306 3.59 3.65 3.30
N HIS A 307 4.84 3.38 2.95
CA HIS A 307 5.90 4.39 2.88
C HIS A 307 6.06 5.04 1.50
N TRP A 308 5.29 4.61 0.49
CA TRP A 308 5.22 5.24 -0.84
C TRP A 308 6.60 5.37 -1.51
N ILE A 309 7.36 4.28 -1.59
CA ILE A 309 8.75 4.33 -2.10
C ILE A 309 8.82 4.28 -3.62
N HIS A 310 7.73 3.95 -4.31
CA HIS A 310 7.61 4.06 -5.77
C HIS A 310 8.77 3.39 -6.51
N THR A 311 9.08 2.16 -6.15
CA THR A 311 10.28 1.42 -6.62
C THR A 311 10.37 1.20 -8.13
N TYR A 312 9.26 1.40 -8.85
CA TYR A 312 9.18 1.37 -10.31
C TYR A 312 9.49 2.72 -10.97
N PHE A 313 9.47 3.83 -10.22
CA PHE A 313 10.00 5.11 -10.67
C PHE A 313 11.50 5.15 -10.38
N VAL A 314 12.29 5.23 -11.45
CA VAL A 314 13.75 5.22 -11.38
C VAL A 314 14.23 6.42 -10.56
N THR A 315 15.05 6.14 -9.55
CA THR A 315 16.12 6.97 -8.93
C THR A 315 16.00 7.14 -7.42
N ARG A 316 16.46 6.16 -6.62
CA ARG A 316 17.28 6.43 -5.43
C ARG A 316 18.18 5.22 -5.17
N TYR A 317 19.48 5.37 -5.41
CA TYR A 317 20.47 4.37 -5.03
C TYR A 317 20.46 4.23 -3.51
N SER A 318 20.25 3.02 -3.01
CA SER A 318 20.52 2.71 -1.60
C SER A 318 22.04 2.65 -1.43
N VAL A 319 22.57 3.46 -0.51
CA VAL A 319 24.02 3.51 -0.21
C VAL A 319 24.46 2.29 0.61
N SER A 320 23.50 1.66 1.31
CA SER A 320 23.70 0.41 2.03
C SER A 320 23.63 -0.78 1.09
N GLN A 321 24.55 -1.74 1.30
CA GLN A 321 24.53 -3.01 0.59
C GLN A 321 23.20 -3.74 0.83
N PRO A 322 22.68 -4.47 -0.17
CA PRO A 322 21.58 -5.39 0.03
C PRO A 322 21.89 -6.40 1.14
N THR A 323 20.82 -6.91 1.77
CA THR A 323 20.88 -7.91 2.82
C THR A 323 20.05 -9.12 2.39
N ASP A 324 20.65 -10.30 2.43
CA ASP A 324 19.93 -11.55 2.20
C ASP A 324 18.82 -11.76 3.24
N ILE A 325 17.62 -12.11 2.78
CA ILE A 325 16.44 -12.28 3.62
C ILE A 325 16.61 -13.30 4.76
N HIS A 326 17.39 -14.37 4.55
CA HIS A 326 17.63 -15.38 5.56
C HIS A 326 18.41 -14.82 6.76
N SER A 327 19.13 -13.71 6.59
CA SER A 327 19.89 -13.09 7.66
C SER A 327 19.00 -12.37 8.70
N PHE A 328 17.78 -12.00 8.34
CA PHE A 328 16.88 -11.25 9.23
C PHE A 328 15.48 -11.83 9.38
N ILE A 329 15.09 -12.79 8.54
CA ILE A 329 13.93 -13.67 8.72
C ILE A 329 14.41 -15.11 8.52
N PRO A 330 15.05 -15.74 9.53
CA PRO A 330 15.71 -17.04 9.34
C PRO A 330 14.76 -18.18 8.97
N SER A 331 13.49 -18.10 9.40
CA SER A 331 12.44 -19.08 9.12
C SER A 331 11.67 -18.82 7.82
N VAL A 332 12.17 -17.93 6.95
CA VAL A 332 11.52 -17.62 5.68
C VAL A 332 11.41 -18.84 4.79
N VAL A 333 10.24 -19.03 4.19
CA VAL A 333 9.96 -20.07 3.21
C VAL A 333 9.98 -19.47 1.82
N ILE A 334 10.81 -20.02 0.92
CA ILE A 334 10.84 -19.66 -0.49
C ILE A 334 10.33 -20.84 -1.30
N TYR A 335 9.37 -20.59 -2.19
CA TYR A 335 8.81 -21.62 -3.06
C TYR A 335 9.88 -22.20 -3.99
N LYS A 336 9.88 -23.53 -4.13
CA LYS A 336 10.71 -24.27 -5.09
C LYS A 336 9.80 -24.94 -6.11
N SER A 337 10.20 -24.93 -7.38
CA SER A 337 9.40 -25.50 -8.47
C SER A 337 9.21 -27.01 -8.30
N LYS A 338 8.13 -27.58 -8.86
CA LYS A 338 7.93 -29.03 -8.87
C LYS A 338 9.11 -29.80 -9.49
N THR A 339 9.81 -29.20 -10.46
CA THR A 339 11.00 -29.77 -11.10
C THR A 339 12.20 -29.90 -10.15
N GLU A 340 12.41 -28.93 -9.27
CA GLU A 340 13.50 -28.95 -8.28
C GLU A 340 13.19 -29.90 -7.11
N ASP A 341 11.92 -30.00 -6.73
CA ASP A 341 11.46 -30.95 -5.71
C ASP A 341 11.62 -32.42 -6.16
N VAL A 342 11.54 -32.69 -7.47
CA VAL A 342 11.83 -34.01 -8.05
C VAL A 342 13.34 -34.26 -8.13
N GLN A 343 14.16 -33.27 -8.52
CA GLN A 343 15.61 -33.42 -8.56
C GLN A 343 16.23 -33.64 -7.16
N SER A 344 15.79 -32.90 -6.15
CA SER A 344 16.28 -33.06 -4.77
C SER A 344 15.96 -34.43 -4.15
N ARG A 345 14.87 -35.06 -4.57
CA ARG A 345 14.48 -36.42 -4.17
C ARG A 345 15.17 -37.53 -4.95
N ILE A 346 15.83 -37.22 -6.07
CA ILE A 346 16.61 -38.18 -6.87
C ILE A 346 18.10 -38.18 -6.44
N THR A 347 18.55 -37.10 -5.79
CA THR A 347 19.92 -36.92 -5.29
C THR A 347 20.15 -37.36 -3.83
N HIS A 348 19.14 -37.93 -3.18
CA HIS A 348 19.20 -38.56 -1.87
C HIS A 348 18.66 -39.99 -1.97
#